data_AF-A0A959Y8L9-F1
#
_entry.id   AF-A0A959Y8L9-F1
#
_cell.length_a   1.000
_cell.length_b   1.000
_cell.length_c   1.000
_cell.angle_alpha   90.00
_cell.angle_beta   90.00
_cell.angle_gamma   90.00
#
_symmetry.space_group_name_H-M   'P 1'
#
loop_
_entity.id
_entity.type
_entity.pdbx_description
1 polymer ?
#
loop_
_entity_poly.entity_id
_entity_poly.type
_entity_poly.pdbx_seq_one_letter_code
_entity_poly.pdbx_strand_id
1 'polypeptide(L)'
;MKPLYALSISALIPLGLSAQTMTQADMPVPGDQFLINYGPYVATSGGSNMTWDFSTLSADSSETIQFVDPAGTPMAASFPGATVAQYQDNSYTYFQTSGTDMLLLGVDADGIIVPYQDPEQWLQVPCSFGTTWSDNLAASFSSSGFPVNRSGSVTGNADGFGSVVMPFGTVNNVL
;
A
#
# COMPACT_ATOMS: atom_id res chain seq x y z
N MET A 1 -8.40 59.52 -34.98
CA MET A 1 -8.75 58.32 -34.17
C MET A 1 -7.59 57.36 -34.29
N LYS A 2 -6.89 57.04 -33.20
CA LYS A 2 -5.73 56.13 -33.21
C LYS A 2 -6.20 54.71 -32.87
N PRO A 3 -5.86 53.66 -33.64
CA PRO A 3 -6.23 52.30 -33.27
C PRO A 3 -5.36 51.82 -32.12
N LEU A 4 -6.01 51.37 -31.04
CA LEU A 4 -5.37 50.71 -29.91
C LEU A 4 -5.28 49.21 -30.23
N TYR A 5 -4.08 48.68 -30.44
CA TYR A 5 -3.88 47.24 -30.58
C TYR A 5 -3.66 46.63 -29.20
N ALA A 6 -4.59 45.81 -28.74
CA ALA A 6 -4.46 45.05 -27.50
C ALA A 6 -3.63 43.78 -27.78
N LEU A 7 -2.46 43.69 -27.15
CA LEU A 7 -1.61 42.50 -27.17
C LEU A 7 -2.16 41.50 -26.14
N SER A 8 -2.83 40.45 -26.59
CA SER A 8 -3.28 39.35 -25.73
C SER A 8 -2.12 38.38 -25.48
N ILE A 9 -1.51 38.45 -24.29
CA ILE A 9 -0.55 37.45 -23.82
C ILE A 9 -1.37 36.28 -23.27
N SER A 10 -1.47 35.18 -24.03
CA SER A 10 -1.94 33.90 -23.50
C SER A 10 -0.86 33.34 -22.57
N ALA A 11 -1.11 33.41 -21.26
CA ALA A 11 -0.30 32.68 -20.28
C ALA A 11 -0.56 31.18 -20.45
N LEU A 12 0.46 30.45 -20.89
CA LEU A 12 0.47 28.98 -20.86
C LEU A 12 0.67 28.57 -19.39
N ILE A 13 -0.39 28.10 -18.73
CA ILE A 13 -0.27 27.53 -17.37
C ILE A 13 0.36 26.15 -17.55
N PRO A 14 1.59 25.90 -17.05
CA PRO A 14 2.12 24.55 -17.06
C PRO A 14 1.25 23.69 -16.14
N LEU A 15 0.61 22.68 -16.71
CA LEU A 15 0.03 21.57 -15.95
C LEU A 15 1.20 20.85 -15.26
N GLY A 16 1.52 21.24 -14.03
CA GLY A 16 2.48 20.51 -13.22
C GLY A 16 1.92 19.12 -12.93
N LEU A 17 2.70 18.08 -13.24
CA LEU A 17 2.45 16.74 -12.74
C LEU A 17 2.62 16.81 -11.21
N SER A 18 1.52 16.75 -10.46
CA SER A 18 1.58 16.49 -9.01
C SER A 18 1.49 14.98 -8.81
N ALA A 19 2.30 14.46 -7.90
CA ALA A 19 2.19 13.09 -7.43
C ALA A 19 0.75 12.82 -6.92
N GLN A 20 0.26 11.60 -7.11
CA GLN A 20 -0.97 11.17 -6.44
C GLN A 20 -0.77 11.22 -4.92
N THR A 21 -1.82 11.64 -4.21
CA THR A 21 -1.90 11.46 -2.75
C THR A 21 -2.73 10.21 -2.49
N MET A 22 -2.18 9.22 -1.82
CA MET A 22 -2.97 8.08 -1.32
C MET A 22 -3.79 8.54 -0.14
N THR A 23 -5.04 8.12 -0.06
CA THR A 23 -6.00 8.48 0.97
C THR A 23 -6.68 7.22 1.52
N GLN A 24 -7.56 7.40 2.51
CA GLN A 24 -8.39 6.29 3.00
C GLN A 24 -9.23 5.65 1.88
N ALA A 25 -9.63 6.42 0.85
CA ALA A 25 -10.43 5.89 -0.25
C ALA A 25 -9.65 4.92 -1.17
N ASP A 26 -8.32 4.94 -1.09
CA ASP A 26 -7.43 4.05 -1.85
C ASP A 26 -7.11 2.76 -1.08
N MET A 27 -7.61 2.62 0.16
CA MET A 27 -7.39 1.42 0.99
C MET A 27 -8.30 0.27 0.54
N PRO A 28 -7.84 -0.98 0.71
CA PRO A 28 -8.65 -2.14 0.34
C PRO A 28 -9.92 -2.23 1.18
N VAL A 29 -11.00 -2.66 0.54
CA VAL A 29 -12.28 -2.94 1.18
C VAL A 29 -12.71 -4.40 0.91
N PRO A 30 -13.57 -4.99 1.77
CA PRO A 30 -14.15 -6.30 1.50
C PRO A 30 -14.78 -6.37 0.09
N GLY A 31 -14.39 -7.39 -0.67
CA GLY A 31 -14.80 -7.61 -2.06
C GLY A 31 -13.70 -7.33 -3.09
N ASP A 32 -12.67 -6.54 -2.74
CA ASP A 32 -11.56 -6.27 -3.65
C ASP A 32 -10.74 -7.52 -3.96
N GLN A 33 -10.23 -7.60 -5.18
CA GLN A 33 -9.33 -8.68 -5.61
C GLN A 33 -8.25 -8.10 -6.51
N PHE A 34 -7.01 -8.53 -6.29
CA PHE A 34 -5.86 -8.08 -7.07
C PHE A 34 -5.05 -9.27 -7.54
N LEU A 35 -4.69 -9.25 -8.83
CA LEU A 35 -3.71 -10.18 -9.39
C LEU A 35 -2.30 -9.64 -9.12
N ILE A 36 -1.56 -10.33 -8.28
CA ILE A 36 -0.13 -10.09 -8.04
C ILE A 36 0.66 -10.89 -9.06
N ASN A 37 1.58 -10.24 -9.75
CA ASN A 37 2.54 -10.90 -10.64
C ASN A 37 3.92 -10.85 -9.98
N TYR A 38 4.57 -12.01 -9.88
CA TYR A 38 5.93 -12.14 -9.38
C TYR A 38 6.89 -12.18 -10.56
N GLY A 39 8.06 -11.58 -10.38
CA GLY A 39 9.11 -11.57 -11.41
C GLY A 39 10.48 -11.28 -10.81
N PRO A 40 11.51 -11.17 -11.65
CA PRO A 40 12.87 -10.88 -11.22
C PRO A 40 12.95 -9.55 -10.47
N TYR A 41 13.76 -9.52 -9.40
CA TYR A 41 14.04 -8.28 -8.68
C TYR A 41 14.79 -7.27 -9.55
N VAL A 42 14.32 -6.02 -9.56
CA VAL A 42 14.97 -4.88 -10.20
C VAL A 42 15.08 -3.77 -9.17
N ALA A 43 16.31 -3.33 -8.89
CA ALA A 43 16.55 -2.23 -7.97
C ALA A 43 16.06 -0.90 -8.56
N THR A 44 15.39 -0.10 -7.74
CA THR A 44 14.95 1.27 -8.08
C THR A 44 15.56 2.28 -7.13
N SER A 45 15.41 3.56 -7.48
CA SER A 45 15.70 4.68 -6.58
C SER A 45 14.45 5.55 -6.44
N GLY A 46 14.29 6.12 -5.25
CA GLY A 46 13.38 7.24 -5.01
C GLY A 46 13.84 8.51 -5.73
N GLY A 47 12.96 9.50 -5.78
CA GLY A 47 13.20 10.80 -6.40
C GLY A 47 11.93 11.47 -6.91
N SER A 48 12.07 12.73 -7.31
CA SER A 48 10.98 13.49 -7.92
C SER A 48 10.98 13.30 -9.44
N ASN A 49 9.79 13.09 -10.02
CA ASN A 49 9.58 12.94 -11.46
C ASN A 49 10.40 11.79 -12.08
N MET A 50 10.45 10.66 -11.38
CA MET A 50 11.18 9.49 -11.81
C MET A 50 10.51 8.80 -13.00
N THR A 51 11.30 8.07 -13.78
CA THR A 51 10.78 7.08 -14.74
C THR A 51 11.37 5.73 -14.37
N TRP A 52 10.53 4.83 -13.87
CA TRP A 52 10.90 3.44 -13.59
C TRP A 52 10.53 2.59 -14.80
N ASP A 53 11.54 2.14 -15.55
CA ASP A 53 11.32 1.33 -16.76
C ASP A 53 11.45 -0.17 -16.45
N PHE A 54 10.31 -0.83 -16.51
CA PHE A 54 10.13 -2.27 -16.35
C PHE A 54 9.53 -2.90 -17.61
N SER A 55 9.63 -2.25 -18.77
CA SER A 55 9.06 -2.73 -20.03
C SER A 55 9.53 -4.12 -20.45
N THR A 56 10.69 -4.56 -19.93
CA THR A 56 11.29 -5.87 -20.19
C THR A 56 11.02 -6.91 -19.09
N LEU A 57 10.31 -6.56 -18.01
CA LEU A 57 9.98 -7.52 -16.96
C LEU A 57 9.05 -8.62 -17.50
N SER A 58 9.40 -9.87 -17.19
CA SER A 58 8.52 -11.01 -17.37
C SER A 58 7.94 -11.44 -16.02
N ALA A 59 6.68 -11.88 -16.02
CA ALA A 59 6.10 -12.56 -14.87
C ALA A 59 6.56 -14.02 -14.84
N ASP A 60 7.11 -14.45 -13.70
CA ASP A 60 7.51 -15.83 -13.42
C ASP A 60 6.29 -16.64 -12.95
N SER A 61 5.47 -16.03 -12.09
CA SER A 61 4.23 -16.60 -11.58
C SER A 61 3.25 -15.49 -11.21
N SER A 62 2.01 -15.86 -10.91
CA SER A 62 1.01 -14.92 -10.41
C SER A 62 0.07 -15.58 -9.40
N GLU A 63 -0.50 -14.77 -8.53
CA GLU A 63 -1.48 -15.19 -7.54
C GLU A 63 -2.56 -14.11 -7.39
N THR A 64 -3.77 -14.51 -7.04
CA THR A 64 -4.85 -13.56 -6.73
C THR A 64 -4.99 -13.43 -5.23
N ILE A 65 -4.77 -12.23 -4.71
CA ILE A 65 -5.13 -11.89 -3.34
C ILE A 65 -6.57 -11.38 -3.30
N GLN A 66 -7.28 -11.70 -2.22
CA GLN A 66 -8.66 -11.30 -2.02
C GLN A 66 -8.81 -10.56 -0.71
N PHE A 67 -9.59 -9.49 -0.69
CA PHE A 67 -9.97 -8.81 0.52
C PHE A 67 -11.40 -9.19 0.88
N VAL A 68 -11.62 -9.66 2.10
CA VAL A 68 -12.90 -10.20 2.57
C VAL A 68 -13.32 -9.51 3.87
N ASP A 69 -14.59 -9.68 4.22
CA ASP A 69 -15.14 -9.21 5.50
C ASP A 69 -14.53 -10.06 6.64
N PRO A 70 -13.83 -9.44 7.61
CA PRO A 70 -13.25 -10.15 8.75
C PRO A 70 -14.27 -10.96 9.54
N ALA A 71 -15.52 -10.52 9.63
CA ALA A 71 -16.56 -11.23 10.36
C ALA A 71 -16.91 -12.60 9.73
N GLY A 72 -16.60 -12.79 8.44
CA GLY A 72 -16.80 -14.03 7.72
C GLY A 72 -15.63 -15.02 7.81
N THR A 73 -14.51 -14.63 8.41
CA THR A 73 -13.32 -15.49 8.47
C THR A 73 -13.37 -16.43 9.69
N PRO A 74 -12.63 -17.56 9.65
CA PRO A 74 -12.54 -18.47 10.79
C PRO A 74 -12.00 -17.83 12.09
N MET A 75 -11.14 -16.80 11.98
CA MET A 75 -10.47 -16.15 13.11
C MET A 75 -11.03 -14.77 13.47
N ALA A 76 -12.26 -14.45 13.04
CA ALA A 76 -12.93 -13.18 13.32
C ALA A 76 -12.86 -12.77 14.81
N ALA A 77 -13.08 -13.73 15.72
CA ALA A 77 -13.07 -13.49 17.16
C ALA A 77 -11.69 -13.10 17.73
N SER A 78 -10.61 -13.48 17.05
CA SER A 78 -9.24 -13.13 17.43
C SER A 78 -8.85 -11.70 17.02
N PHE A 79 -9.58 -11.10 16.08
CA PHE A 79 -9.28 -9.79 15.50
C PHE A 79 -10.52 -8.86 15.48
N PRO A 80 -11.14 -8.54 16.63
CA PRO A 80 -12.42 -7.81 16.69
C PRO A 80 -12.36 -6.36 16.17
N GLY A 81 -11.16 -5.79 16.00
CA GLY A 81 -10.97 -4.45 15.45
C GLY A 81 -10.75 -4.42 13.93
N ALA A 82 -10.69 -5.57 13.26
CA ALA A 82 -10.41 -5.64 11.83
C ALA A 82 -11.58 -5.08 11.02
N THR A 83 -11.27 -4.28 10.00
CA THR A 83 -12.25 -3.76 9.04
C THR A 83 -12.16 -4.48 7.69
N VAL A 84 -11.01 -5.10 7.40
CA VAL A 84 -10.77 -5.89 6.19
C VAL A 84 -9.76 -6.99 6.48
N ALA A 85 -9.92 -8.16 5.86
CA ALA A 85 -8.96 -9.26 5.93
C ALA A 85 -8.48 -9.61 4.52
N GLN A 86 -7.17 -9.65 4.30
CA GLN A 86 -6.58 -10.21 3.10
C GLN A 86 -6.53 -11.74 3.24
N TYR A 87 -6.99 -12.47 2.24
CA TYR A 87 -6.83 -13.91 2.09
C TYR A 87 -5.83 -14.22 0.98
N GLN A 88 -4.83 -15.04 1.31
CA GLN A 88 -3.77 -15.49 0.40
C GLN A 88 -3.23 -16.84 0.88
N ASP A 89 -3.09 -17.82 -0.02
CA ASP A 89 -2.52 -19.15 0.29
C ASP A 89 -2.96 -19.75 1.65
N ASN A 90 -4.28 -19.86 1.86
CA ASN A 90 -4.89 -20.41 3.09
C ASN A 90 -4.57 -19.63 4.40
N SER A 91 -4.01 -18.43 4.28
CA SER A 91 -3.68 -17.54 5.38
C SER A 91 -4.52 -16.26 5.32
N TYR A 92 -4.73 -15.65 6.49
CA TYR A 92 -5.44 -14.38 6.59
C TYR A 92 -4.57 -13.32 7.26
N THR A 93 -4.52 -12.13 6.67
CA THR A 93 -3.89 -10.95 7.27
C THR A 93 -4.99 -9.95 7.60
N TYR A 94 -5.08 -9.54 8.87
CA TYR A 94 -6.18 -8.71 9.37
C TYR A 94 -5.74 -7.27 9.51
N PHE A 95 -6.47 -6.36 8.89
CA PHE A 95 -6.19 -4.94 8.91
C PHE A 95 -7.35 -4.13 9.52
N GLN A 96 -7.00 -3.03 10.17
CA GLN A 96 -7.91 -1.95 10.50
C GLN A 96 -7.56 -0.74 9.62
N THR A 97 -8.53 -0.25 8.88
CA THR A 97 -8.38 0.94 8.02
C THR A 97 -9.12 2.12 8.64
N SER A 98 -8.47 3.27 8.65
CA SER A 98 -9.00 4.52 9.23
C SER A 98 -8.71 5.71 8.29
N GLY A 99 -9.12 6.90 8.70
CA GLY A 99 -8.81 8.14 7.97
C GLY A 99 -7.34 8.55 8.04
N THR A 100 -6.55 7.92 8.93
CA THR A 100 -5.15 8.29 9.23
C THR A 100 -4.15 7.18 8.92
N ASP A 101 -4.59 5.94 8.89
CA ASP A 101 -3.70 4.78 8.82
C ASP A 101 -4.41 3.51 8.35
N MET A 102 -3.58 2.55 7.96
CA MET A 102 -3.91 1.14 7.87
C MET A 102 -3.01 0.41 8.85
N LEU A 103 -3.62 -0.20 9.86
CA LEU A 103 -2.94 -0.96 10.91
C LEU A 103 -3.04 -2.45 10.63
N LEU A 104 -1.92 -3.15 10.73
CA LEU A 104 -1.85 -4.61 10.74
C LEU A 104 -2.13 -5.11 12.16
N LEU A 105 -3.29 -5.74 12.36
CA LEU A 105 -3.71 -6.30 13.65
C LEU A 105 -3.13 -7.70 13.91
N GLY A 106 -2.70 -8.37 12.85
CA GLY A 106 -2.03 -9.65 12.93
C GLY A 106 -2.43 -10.60 11.80
N VAL A 107 -1.99 -11.85 11.95
CA VAL A 107 -2.05 -12.85 10.89
C VAL A 107 -2.55 -14.17 11.44
N ASP A 108 -3.35 -14.89 10.67
CA ASP A 108 -3.55 -16.33 10.78
C ASP A 108 -2.69 -17.00 9.69
N ALA A 109 -1.55 -17.55 10.11
CA ALA A 109 -0.57 -18.19 9.23
C ALA A 109 -0.76 -19.71 9.29
N ASP A 110 -1.65 -20.22 8.45
CA ASP A 110 -2.01 -21.65 8.36
C ASP A 110 -2.37 -22.26 9.75
N GLY A 111 -3.21 -21.55 10.51
CA GLY A 111 -3.68 -21.96 11.83
C GLY A 111 -2.82 -21.49 13.00
N ILE A 112 -1.67 -20.85 12.73
CA ILE A 112 -0.91 -20.12 13.75
C ILE A 112 -1.45 -18.70 13.84
N ILE A 113 -2.23 -18.45 14.88
CA ILE A 113 -2.82 -17.14 15.15
C ILE A 113 -1.77 -16.25 15.83
N VAL A 114 -1.39 -15.17 15.14
CA VAL A 114 -0.39 -14.19 15.58
C VAL A 114 -1.09 -12.84 15.78
N PRO A 115 -1.76 -12.61 16.93
CA PRO A 115 -2.33 -11.31 17.24
C PRO A 115 -1.23 -10.32 17.63
N TYR A 116 -1.30 -9.11 17.10
CA TYR A 116 -0.44 -8.01 17.52
C TYR A 116 -1.09 -7.30 18.71
N GLN A 117 -0.39 -7.25 19.83
CA GLN A 117 -0.83 -6.47 21.00
C GLN A 117 -0.51 -4.98 20.82
N ASP A 118 0.51 -4.68 20.02
CA ASP A 118 0.80 -3.34 19.49
C ASP A 118 0.74 -3.46 17.95
N PRO A 119 -0.40 -3.10 17.33
CA PRO A 119 -0.60 -3.20 15.89
C PRO A 119 0.43 -2.39 15.10
N GLU A 120 0.90 -2.95 13.99
CA GLU A 120 1.89 -2.29 13.14
C GLU A 120 1.21 -1.27 12.22
N GLN A 121 1.68 -0.02 12.23
CA GLN A 121 1.27 0.99 11.24
C GLN A 121 1.85 0.64 9.87
N TRP A 122 1.10 -0.14 9.10
CA TRP A 122 1.48 -0.63 7.79
C TRP A 122 1.57 0.49 6.76
N LEU A 123 0.62 1.42 6.78
CA LEU A 123 0.58 2.57 5.88
C LEU A 123 -0.03 3.78 6.59
N GLN A 124 0.57 4.95 6.43
CA GLN A 124 -0.01 6.23 6.85
C GLN A 124 -0.81 6.85 5.71
N VAL A 125 -1.99 7.39 5.98
CA VAL A 125 -2.74 8.22 5.03
C VAL A 125 -3.21 9.54 5.66
N PRO A 126 -3.33 10.63 4.88
CA PRO A 126 -2.93 10.73 3.49
C PRO A 126 -1.42 10.59 3.29
N CYS A 127 -1.00 9.87 2.25
CA CYS A 127 0.39 9.66 1.88
C CYS A 127 0.72 10.43 0.61
N SER A 128 1.76 11.24 0.65
CA SER A 128 2.28 11.99 -0.51
C SER A 128 3.80 11.97 -0.49
N PHE A 129 4.45 12.41 -1.56
CA PHE A 129 5.91 12.44 -1.61
C PHE A 129 6.50 13.21 -0.42
N GLY A 130 7.43 12.55 0.29
CA GLY A 130 8.04 13.05 1.53
C GLY A 130 7.27 12.71 2.81
N THR A 131 6.11 12.06 2.74
CA THR A 131 5.42 11.51 3.91
C THR A 131 6.30 10.43 4.55
N THR A 132 6.51 10.54 5.86
CA THR A 132 7.21 9.54 6.65
C THR A 132 6.37 9.13 7.86
N TRP A 133 6.58 7.91 8.32
CA TRP A 133 6.04 7.41 9.59
C TRP A 133 7.01 6.42 10.22
N SER A 134 6.85 6.21 11.52
CA SER A 134 7.59 5.21 12.29
C SER A 134 6.69 4.70 13.38
N ASP A 135 6.78 3.41 13.63
CA ASP A 135 5.94 2.75 14.60
C ASP A 135 6.70 1.59 15.27
N ASN A 136 6.30 1.24 16.49
CA ASN A 136 6.76 0.03 17.15
C ASN A 136 5.63 -0.99 17.11
N LEU A 137 6.00 -2.26 17.01
CA LEU A 137 5.04 -3.35 16.96
C LEU A 137 5.41 -4.44 17.95
N ALA A 138 4.40 -5.16 18.43
CA ALA A 138 4.57 -6.27 19.35
C ALA A 138 3.50 -7.34 19.13
N ALA A 139 3.92 -8.60 19.16
CA ALA A 139 3.06 -9.77 19.07
C ALA A 139 3.50 -10.84 20.07
N SER A 140 2.52 -11.52 20.67
CA SER A 140 2.67 -12.59 21.64
C SER A 140 1.67 -13.67 21.28
N PHE A 141 2.19 -14.87 21.01
CA PHE A 141 1.40 -15.99 20.49
C PHE A 141 2.07 -17.31 20.88
N SER A 142 1.39 -18.43 20.60
CA SER A 142 1.99 -19.75 20.77
C SER A 142 2.25 -20.39 19.42
N SER A 143 3.42 -21.01 19.27
CA SER A 143 3.76 -21.86 18.13
C SER A 143 4.24 -23.21 18.63
N SER A 144 3.61 -24.29 18.17
CA SER A 144 3.91 -25.66 18.59
C SER A 144 3.94 -25.86 20.12
N GLY A 145 3.08 -25.13 20.85
CA GLY A 145 2.98 -25.18 22.31
C GLY A 145 4.00 -24.33 23.07
N PHE A 146 4.90 -23.61 22.37
CA PHE A 146 5.85 -22.69 23.00
C PHE A 146 5.34 -21.25 22.93
N PRO A 147 5.48 -20.46 23.99
CA PRO A 147 5.20 -19.02 23.93
C PRO A 147 6.28 -18.32 23.11
N VAL A 148 5.85 -17.44 22.21
CA VAL A 148 6.70 -16.60 21.36
C VAL A 148 6.32 -15.15 21.60
N ASN A 149 7.33 -14.31 21.85
CA ASN A 149 7.17 -12.86 21.90
C ASN A 149 8.02 -12.25 20.78
N ARG A 150 7.42 -11.37 20.00
CA ARG A 150 8.05 -10.62 18.92
C ARG A 150 7.83 -9.14 19.18
N SER A 151 8.87 -8.35 18.98
CA SER A 151 8.80 -6.90 18.97
C SER A 151 9.69 -6.35 17.86
N GLY A 152 9.34 -5.20 17.31
CA GLY A 152 10.13 -4.55 16.27
C GLY A 152 9.72 -3.09 16.11
N SER A 153 10.36 -2.45 15.14
CA SER A 153 10.03 -1.10 14.69
C SER A 153 9.92 -1.10 13.17
N VAL A 154 8.92 -0.40 12.64
CA VAL A 154 8.77 -0.15 11.22
C VAL A 154 8.99 1.34 10.95
N THR A 155 9.56 1.64 9.78
CA THR A 155 9.62 3.01 9.25
C THR A 155 9.12 2.98 7.81
N GLY A 156 8.37 4.01 7.43
CA GLY A 156 7.89 4.22 6.07
C GLY A 156 8.33 5.58 5.53
N ASN A 157 8.61 5.62 4.24
CA ASN A 157 8.98 6.83 3.52
C ASN A 157 8.45 6.76 2.08
N ALA A 158 7.57 7.68 1.71
CA ALA A 158 7.16 7.89 0.32
C ALA A 158 8.24 8.72 -0.39
N ASP A 159 9.26 8.03 -0.91
CA ASP A 159 10.51 8.65 -1.36
C ASP A 159 10.61 8.83 -2.88
N GLY A 160 9.57 8.48 -3.63
CA GLY A 160 9.50 8.58 -5.08
C GLY A 160 8.17 9.15 -5.57
N PHE A 161 8.16 9.79 -6.73
CA PHE A 161 6.96 9.90 -7.56
C PHE A 161 7.35 10.04 -9.03
N GLY A 162 6.49 9.59 -9.94
CA GLY A 162 6.82 9.63 -11.36
C GLY A 162 5.93 8.77 -12.24
N SER A 163 6.55 8.10 -13.21
CA SER A 163 5.88 7.19 -14.14
C SER A 163 6.55 5.82 -14.15
N VAL A 164 5.74 4.78 -14.32
CA VAL A 164 6.19 3.39 -14.43
C VAL A 164 5.91 2.91 -15.85
N VAL A 165 6.94 2.44 -16.55
CA VAL A 165 6.79 1.81 -17.86
C VAL A 165 6.73 0.31 -17.64
N MET A 166 5.58 -0.31 -17.93
CA MET A 166 5.35 -1.74 -17.82
C MET A 166 5.27 -2.38 -19.21
N PRO A 167 5.37 -3.73 -19.33
CA PRO A 167 5.21 -4.40 -20.62
C PRO A 167 3.85 -4.13 -21.29
N PHE A 168 2.83 -3.80 -20.50
CA PHE A 168 1.48 -3.46 -20.98
C PHE A 168 1.26 -1.96 -21.24
N GLY A 169 2.23 -1.10 -20.95
CA GLY A 169 2.13 0.35 -21.16
C GLY A 169 2.65 1.18 -20.00
N THR A 170 2.48 2.50 -20.09
CA THR A 170 2.96 3.47 -19.08
C THR A 170 1.85 3.86 -18.12
N VAL A 171 2.13 3.76 -16.82
CA VAL A 171 1.32 4.31 -15.73
C VAL A 171 1.95 5.62 -15.28
N ASN A 172 1.24 6.73 -15.42
CA ASN A 172 1.73 8.07 -15.04
C ASN A 172 1.24 8.46 -13.65
N ASN A 173 1.94 9.41 -13.01
CA ASN A 173 1.56 10.02 -11.73
C ASN A 173 1.49 9.04 -10.55
N VAL A 174 2.36 8.04 -10.53
CA VAL A 174 2.46 7.13 -9.38
C VAL A 174 3.23 7.81 -8.24
N LEU A 175 2.89 7.41 -7.02
CA LEU A 175 3.65 7.67 -5.80
C LEU A 175 4.41 6.40 -5.42
#